data_AF-A0A7J3T417-F1
#
_entry.id   AF-A0A7J3T417-F1
#
_cell.length_a   1.000
_cell.length_b   1.000
_cell.length_c   1.000
_cell.angle_alpha   90.00
_cell.angle_beta   90.00
_cell.angle_gamma   90.00
#
_symmetry.space_group_name_H-M   'P 1'
#
loop_
_entity.id
_entity.type
_entity.pdbx_description
1 polymer ?
#
loop_
_entity_poly.entity_id
_entity_poly.type
_entity_poly.pdbx_seq_one_letter_code
_entity_poly.pdbx_strand_id
1 'polypeptide(L)'
;MAYFDTRQVAAIAMFAALWGVLSSIFAPIVFTMFGVPVLCDMIGFAILALTAWWVRKFGAVTAVGLVATVVNFIFNPGGVHFFGFTAACAVFDVIMRFAGYDRSFRKASFTTVSVMFASLVSASVAGAIIGVFFMAARALER
;
A
#
# COMPACT_ATOMS: atom_id res chain seq x y z
N MET A 1 -19.01 -3.65 21.31
CA MET A 1 -18.59 -2.34 20.73
C MET A 1 -17.73 -2.65 19.52
N ALA A 2 -18.11 -2.18 18.33
CA ALA A 2 -17.34 -2.44 17.11
C ALA A 2 -16.04 -1.63 17.12
N TYR A 3 -14.90 -2.28 16.81
CA TYR A 3 -13.59 -1.63 16.76
C TYR A 3 -13.51 -0.61 15.61
N PHE A 4 -14.19 -0.88 14.49
CA PHE A 4 -14.38 0.06 13.39
C PHE A 4 -15.81 0.58 13.35
N ASP A 5 -15.95 1.87 13.05
CA ASP A 5 -17.24 2.49 12.79
C ASP A 5 -17.67 2.24 11.34
N THR A 6 -18.97 2.25 11.02
CA THR A 6 -19.49 2.00 9.66
C THR A 6 -18.87 2.95 8.63
N ARG A 7 -18.65 4.22 9.01
CA ARG A 7 -17.98 5.21 8.16
C ARG A 7 -16.52 4.84 7.84
N GLN A 8 -15.81 4.20 8.78
CA GLN A 8 -14.42 3.79 8.60
C GLN A 8 -14.33 2.57 7.67
N VAL A 9 -15.24 1.61 7.84
CA VAL A 9 -15.33 0.43 6.95
C VAL A 9 -15.67 0.87 5.52
N ALA A 10 -16.61 1.79 5.35
CA ALA A 10 -16.94 2.34 4.03
C ALA A 10 -15.73 3.05 3.38
N ALA A 11 -14.97 3.83 4.15
CA ALA A 11 -13.76 4.47 3.66
C ALA A 11 -12.69 3.47 3.22
N ILE A 12 -12.45 2.41 4.03
CA ILE A 12 -11.53 1.32 3.68
C ILE A 12 -11.95 0.66 2.36
N ALA A 13 -13.24 0.35 2.20
CA ALA A 13 -13.76 -0.26 0.98
C ALA A 13 -13.57 0.65 -0.25
N MET A 14 -13.88 1.94 -0.12
CA MET A 14 -13.71 2.91 -1.23
C MET A 14 -12.24 3.08 -1.61
N PHE A 15 -11.34 3.22 -0.63
CA PHE A 15 -9.91 3.36 -0.90
C PHE A 15 -9.29 2.09 -1.47
N ALA A 16 -9.72 0.91 -1.03
CA ALA A 16 -9.28 -0.35 -1.59
C ALA A 16 -9.77 -0.56 -3.02
N ALA A 17 -11.03 -0.22 -3.31
CA ALA A 17 -11.57 -0.29 -4.67
C ALA A 17 -10.86 0.72 -5.59
N LEU A 18 -10.64 1.95 -5.12
CA LEU A 18 -9.89 2.97 -5.86
C LEU A 18 -8.48 2.49 -6.17
N TRP A 19 -7.75 1.96 -5.18
CA TRP A 19 -6.41 1.44 -5.42
C TRP A 19 -6.42 0.25 -6.37
N GLY A 20 -7.28 -0.74 -6.13
CA GLY A 20 -7.36 -1.96 -6.92
C GLY A 20 -7.63 -1.68 -8.40
N VAL A 21 -8.66 -0.88 -8.70
CA VAL A 21 -9.08 -0.55 -10.07
C VAL A 21 -8.07 0.36 -10.76
N LEU A 22 -7.59 1.39 -10.06
CA LEU A 22 -6.60 2.31 -10.64
C LEU A 22 -5.30 1.57 -10.93
N SER A 23 -4.89 0.68 -10.03
CA SER A 23 -3.69 -0.12 -10.20
C SER A 23 -3.86 -1.16 -11.31
N SER A 24 -5.02 -1.81 -11.47
CA SER A 24 -5.24 -2.78 -12.56
C SER A 24 -5.22 -2.13 -13.95
N ILE A 25 -5.63 -0.87 -14.07
CA ILE A 25 -5.62 -0.13 -15.35
C ILE A 25 -4.24 0.48 -15.61
N PHE A 26 -3.67 1.18 -14.64
CA PHE A 26 -2.43 1.93 -14.84
C PHE A 26 -1.17 1.07 -14.79
N ALA A 27 -1.14 -0.01 -13.99
CA ALA A 27 0.04 -0.87 -13.91
C ALA A 27 0.50 -1.42 -15.27
N PRO A 28 -0.35 -2.05 -16.12
CA PRO A 28 0.10 -2.56 -17.41
C PRO A 28 0.53 -1.45 -18.38
N ILE A 29 -0.16 -0.32 -18.37
CA ILE A 29 0.13 0.83 -19.25
C ILE A 29 1.50 1.44 -18.89
N VAL A 30 1.72 1.72 -17.60
CA VAL A 30 2.96 2.31 -17.09
C VAL A 30 4.12 1.34 -17.22
N PHE A 31 3.91 0.05 -16.98
CA PHE A 31 4.96 -0.95 -17.14
C PHE A 31 5.43 -1.06 -18.59
N THR A 32 4.52 -0.92 -19.55
CA THR A 32 4.86 -0.89 -20.98
C THR A 32 5.65 0.38 -21.37
N MET A 33 5.36 1.51 -20.72
CA MET A 33 5.97 2.81 -21.06
C MET A 33 7.31 3.07 -20.35
N PHE A 34 7.43 2.70 -19.07
CA PHE A 34 8.59 2.99 -18.22
C PHE A 34 9.41 1.77 -17.85
N GLY A 35 8.89 0.55 -18.04
CA GLY A 35 9.56 -0.69 -17.62
C GLY A 35 9.64 -0.88 -16.09
N VAL A 36 9.08 0.05 -15.30
CA VAL A 36 9.10 0.05 -13.83
C VAL A 36 7.76 0.49 -13.24
N PRO A 37 7.31 -0.09 -12.10
CA PRO A 37 6.00 0.19 -11.50
C PRO A 37 5.91 1.51 -10.69
N VAL A 38 6.72 2.54 -10.99
CA VAL A 38 6.86 3.75 -10.15
C VAL A 38 5.53 4.49 -9.89
N LEU A 39 4.67 4.61 -10.91
CA LEU A 39 3.38 5.30 -10.75
C LEU A 39 2.40 4.52 -9.85
N CYS A 40 2.45 3.18 -9.92
CA CYS A 40 1.64 2.30 -9.08
C CYS A 40 2.01 2.48 -7.60
N ASP A 41 3.31 2.52 -7.30
CA ASP A 41 3.82 2.80 -5.95
C ASP A 41 3.32 4.14 -5.43
N MET A 42 3.46 5.21 -6.22
CA MET A 42 3.07 6.56 -5.80
C MET A 42 1.58 6.67 -5.48
N ILE A 43 0.73 6.05 -6.32
CA ILE A 43 -0.72 5.99 -6.11
C ILE A 43 -1.05 5.16 -4.86
N GLY A 44 -0.42 4.00 -4.70
CA GLY A 44 -0.61 3.14 -3.53
C GLY A 44 -0.28 3.88 -2.24
N PHE A 45 0.91 4.47 -2.14
CA PHE A 45 1.32 5.22 -0.95
C PHE A 45 0.45 6.46 -0.68
N ALA A 46 -0.05 7.14 -1.73
CA ALA A 46 -0.99 8.24 -1.56
C ALA A 46 -2.31 7.76 -0.92
N ILE A 47 -2.84 6.61 -1.37
CA ILE A 47 -4.07 6.02 -0.83
C ILE A 47 -3.86 5.50 0.59
N LEU A 48 -2.71 4.89 0.89
CA LEU A 48 -2.37 4.43 2.24
C LEU A 48 -2.22 5.61 3.21
N ALA A 49 -1.59 6.70 2.78
CA ALA A 49 -1.49 7.94 3.54
C ALA A 49 -2.87 8.55 3.82
N LEU A 50 -3.75 8.62 2.82
CA LEU A 50 -5.13 9.08 2.98
C LEU A 50 -5.93 8.17 3.93
N THR A 51 -5.77 6.86 3.81
CA THR A 51 -6.44 5.88 4.68
C THR A 51 -5.98 6.04 6.13
N ALA A 52 -4.67 6.14 6.35
CA ALA A 52 -4.10 6.39 7.67
C ALA A 52 -4.60 7.72 8.26
N TRP A 53 -4.71 8.75 7.43
CA TRP A 53 -5.21 10.06 7.84
C TRP A 53 -6.68 10.08 8.20
N TRP A 54 -7.52 9.38 7.43
CA TRP A 54 -8.96 9.36 7.63
C TRP A 54 -9.40 8.43 8.76
N VAL A 55 -8.80 7.24 8.84
CA VAL A 55 -9.23 6.20 9.79
C VAL A 55 -8.51 6.32 11.12
N ARG A 56 -7.24 6.75 11.13
CA ARG A 56 -6.37 6.94 12.32
C ARG A 56 -6.37 5.75 13.30
N LYS A 57 -6.60 4.54 12.79
CA LYS A 57 -6.58 3.30 13.57
C LYS A 57 -5.66 2.30 12.92
N PHE A 58 -5.02 1.51 13.78
CA PHE A 58 -4.25 0.34 13.37
C PHE A 58 -5.16 -0.68 12.71
N GLY A 59 -4.66 -1.32 11.64
CA GLY A 59 -5.37 -2.32 10.86
C GLY A 59 -6.06 -1.76 9.62
N ALA A 60 -6.23 -0.45 9.51
CA ALA A 60 -6.98 0.15 8.40
C ALA A 60 -6.19 0.12 7.09
N VAL A 61 -4.90 0.46 7.16
CA VAL A 61 -4.00 0.52 6.01
C VAL A 61 -3.72 -0.88 5.48
N THR A 62 -3.50 -1.83 6.38
CA THR A 62 -3.35 -3.26 6.05
C THR A 62 -4.61 -3.84 5.41
N ALA A 63 -5.80 -3.52 5.93
CA ALA A 63 -7.06 -3.97 5.33
C ALA A 63 -7.23 -3.43 3.90
N VAL A 64 -6.93 -2.14 3.66
CA VAL A 64 -6.98 -1.56 2.32
C VAL A 64 -6.02 -2.27 1.37
N GLY A 65 -4.78 -2.51 1.81
CA GLY A 65 -3.80 -3.22 0.98
C GLY A 65 -4.17 -4.66 0.69
N LEU A 66 -4.70 -5.38 1.67
CA LEU A 66 -5.15 -6.76 1.47
C LEU A 66 -6.30 -6.84 0.45
N VAL A 67 -7.31 -5.97 0.58
CA VAL A 67 -8.44 -5.92 -0.36
C VAL A 67 -7.97 -5.50 -1.76
N ALA A 68 -7.12 -4.47 -1.86
CA ALA A 68 -6.58 -4.03 -3.15
C ALA A 68 -5.76 -5.12 -3.85
N THR A 69 -5.00 -5.92 -3.08
CA THR A 69 -4.24 -7.07 -3.58
C THR A 69 -5.18 -8.13 -4.16
N VAL A 70 -6.25 -8.48 -3.43
CA VAL A 70 -7.26 -9.44 -3.90
C VAL A 70 -7.92 -8.96 -5.19
N VAL A 71 -8.33 -7.68 -5.25
CA VAL A 71 -8.90 -7.09 -6.47
C VAL A 71 -7.91 -7.18 -7.62
N ASN A 72 -6.64 -6.82 -7.40
CA ASN A 72 -5.65 -6.86 -8.47
C ASN A 72 -5.38 -8.28 -8.96
N PHE A 73 -5.39 -9.28 -8.06
CA PHE A 73 -5.22 -10.68 -8.42
C PHE A 73 -6.37 -11.21 -9.30
N ILE A 74 -7.59 -10.73 -9.07
CA ILE A 74 -8.76 -11.05 -9.91
C ILE A 74 -8.58 -10.48 -11.33
N PHE A 75 -8.06 -9.25 -11.45
CA PHE A 75 -7.83 -8.62 -12.75
C PHE A 75 -6.56 -9.09 -13.45
N ASN A 76 -5.53 -9.48 -12.70
CA ASN A 76 -4.25 -9.92 -13.23
C ASN A 76 -3.63 -11.02 -12.35
N PRO A 77 -3.96 -12.30 -12.63
CA PRO A 77 -3.47 -13.43 -11.82
C PRO A 77 -1.95 -13.68 -11.95
N GLY A 78 -1.26 -13.03 -12.89
CA GLY A 78 0.20 -13.07 -13.02
C GLY A 78 0.94 -12.00 -12.19
N GLY A 79 0.22 -11.10 -11.52
CA GLY A 79 0.74 -9.95 -10.78
C GLY A 79 1.27 -10.27 -9.38
N VAL A 80 2.08 -11.31 -9.22
CA VAL A 80 2.62 -11.75 -7.91
C VAL A 80 3.43 -10.68 -7.17
N HIS A 81 3.92 -9.66 -7.87
CA HIS A 81 4.53 -8.45 -7.29
C HIS A 81 3.64 -7.72 -6.29
N PHE A 82 2.31 -7.86 -6.37
CA PHE A 82 1.37 -7.24 -5.43
C PHE A 82 1.47 -7.79 -4.00
N PHE A 83 1.99 -9.01 -3.80
CA PHE A 83 2.26 -9.52 -2.44
C PHE A 83 3.32 -8.69 -1.72
N GLY A 84 4.30 -8.15 -2.44
CA GLY A 84 5.29 -7.21 -1.89
C GLY A 84 4.63 -5.93 -1.39
N PHE A 85 3.61 -5.44 -2.09
CA PHE A 85 2.82 -4.28 -1.68
C PHE A 85 1.96 -4.56 -0.45
N THR A 86 1.36 -5.75 -0.35
CA THR A 86 0.61 -6.13 0.86
C THR A 86 1.52 -6.18 2.09
N ALA A 87 2.72 -6.76 1.94
CA ALA A 87 3.72 -6.81 3.00
C ALA A 87 4.17 -5.39 3.41
N ALA A 88 4.37 -4.51 2.45
CA ALA A 88 4.67 -3.09 2.71
C ALA A 88 3.54 -2.36 3.44
N CYS A 89 2.27 -2.68 3.16
CA CYS A 89 1.15 -2.12 3.91
C CYS A 89 1.18 -2.52 5.39
N ALA A 90 1.58 -3.77 5.69
CA ALA A 90 1.76 -4.22 7.07
C ALA A 90 2.89 -3.48 7.77
N VAL A 91 4.02 -3.30 7.10
CA VAL A 91 5.14 -2.52 7.64
C VAL A 91 4.73 -1.06 7.88
N PHE A 92 4.02 -0.44 6.92
CA PHE A 92 3.52 0.93 7.05
C PHE A 92 2.62 1.10 8.27
N ASP A 93 1.70 0.16 8.49
CA ASP A 93 0.75 0.18 9.60
C ASP A 93 1.44 -0.01 10.96
N VAL A 94 2.49 -0.85 11.02
CA VAL A 94 3.34 -1.01 12.21
C VAL A 94 4.11 0.27 12.52
N ILE A 95 4.73 0.90 11.52
CA ILE A 95 5.47 2.17 11.69
C ILE A 95 4.53 3.29 12.14
N MET A 96 3.35 3.40 11.52
CA MET A 96 2.31 4.35 11.92
C MET A 96 1.85 4.13 13.36
N ARG A 97 1.74 2.87 13.79
CA ARG A 97 1.40 2.55 15.19
C ARG A 97 2.49 2.97 16.17
N PHE A 98 3.77 2.76 15.84
CA PHE A 98 4.89 3.23 16.66
C PHE A 98 4.99 4.75 16.71
N ALA A 99 4.69 5.44 15.59
CA ALA A 99 4.63 6.91 15.55
C ALA A 99 3.46 7.47 16.37
N GLY A 100 2.43 6.65 16.62
CA GLY A 100 1.23 6.98 17.39
C GLY A 100 0.29 7.87 16.58
N TYR A 101 -0.82 7.31 16.10
CA TYR A 101 -1.80 8.02 15.25
C TYR A 101 -2.24 9.39 15.83
N ASP A 102 -2.48 9.48 17.14
CA ASP A 102 -2.86 10.75 17.81
C ASP A 102 -1.74 11.80 17.86
N ARG A 103 -0.47 11.38 17.96
CA ARG A 103 0.68 12.31 17.93
C ARG A 103 1.02 12.72 16.51
N SER A 104 0.95 11.78 15.57
CA SER A 104 1.31 12.00 14.19
C SER A 104 0.39 12.97 13.45
N PHE A 105 -0.89 13.01 13.79
CA PHE A 105 -1.87 13.90 13.15
C PHE A 105 -2.13 15.23 13.88
N ARG A 106 -1.41 15.52 14.97
CA ARG A 106 -1.58 16.77 15.74
C ARG A 106 -0.88 17.98 15.12
N LYS A 107 0.21 17.75 14.38
CA LYS A 107 0.95 18.79 13.64
C LYS A 107 1.18 18.30 12.21
N ALA A 108 0.74 19.08 11.22
CA ALA A 108 0.87 18.73 9.81
C ALA A 108 2.32 18.38 9.39
N SER A 109 3.31 19.05 9.98
CA SER A 109 4.73 18.76 9.75
C SER A 109 5.15 17.36 10.24
N PHE A 110 4.64 16.92 11.39
CA PHE A 110 4.94 15.59 11.91
C PHE A 110 4.19 14.50 11.14
N THR A 111 3.00 14.82 10.63
CA THR A 111 2.25 13.94 9.71
C THR A 111 3.04 13.69 8.44
N THR A 112 3.48 14.75 7.76
CA THR A 112 4.22 14.62 6.50
C THR A 112 5.51 13.86 6.69
N VAL A 113 6.28 14.15 7.75
CA VAL A 113 7.55 13.45 8.04
C VAL A 113 7.31 11.98 8.37
N SER A 114 6.33 11.65 9.21
CA SER A 114 6.04 10.25 9.58
C SER A 114 5.48 9.44 8.40
N VAL A 115 4.61 10.03 7.58
CA VAL A 115 4.10 9.40 6.35
C VAL A 115 5.23 9.19 5.35
N MET A 116 6.08 10.21 5.10
CA MET A 116 7.21 10.06 4.18
C MET A 116 8.19 8.99 4.63
N PHE A 117 8.53 8.97 5.92
CA PHE A 117 9.43 7.96 6.48
C PHE A 117 8.82 6.55 6.38
N ALA A 118 7.54 6.41 6.75
CA ALA A 118 6.83 5.14 6.63
C ALA A 118 6.75 4.66 5.18
N SER A 119 6.49 5.55 4.22
CA SER A 119 6.48 5.23 2.79
C SER A 119 7.86 4.83 2.29
N LEU A 120 8.93 5.51 2.71
CA LEU A 120 10.30 5.19 2.29
C LEU A 120 10.73 3.81 2.80
N VAL A 121 10.46 3.51 4.07
CA VAL A 121 10.76 2.19 4.67
C VAL A 121 9.89 1.10 4.04
N SER A 122 8.62 1.38 3.80
CA SER A 122 7.71 0.41 3.18
C SER A 122 8.06 0.14 1.71
N ALA A 123 8.46 1.16 0.95
CA ALA A 123 8.91 1.02 -0.43
C ALA A 123 10.22 0.25 -0.54
N SER A 124 11.17 0.49 0.37
CA SER A 124 12.42 -0.28 0.43
C SER A 124 12.18 -1.74 0.80
N VAL A 125 11.26 -2.04 1.71
CA VAL A 125 10.85 -3.43 2.02
C VAL A 125 10.11 -4.07 0.85
N ALA A 126 9.17 -3.38 0.21
CA ALA A 126 8.50 -3.89 -1.01
C ALA A 126 9.51 -4.19 -2.11
N GLY A 127 10.42 -3.25 -2.39
CA GLY A 127 11.46 -3.40 -3.40
C GLY A 127 12.43 -4.54 -3.09
N ALA A 128 12.81 -4.72 -1.83
CA ALA A 128 13.65 -5.84 -1.41
C ALA A 128 12.94 -7.19 -1.57
N ILE A 129 11.66 -7.29 -1.18
CA ILE A 129 10.86 -8.51 -1.33
C ILE A 129 10.67 -8.83 -2.83
N ILE A 130 10.33 -7.84 -3.65
CA ILE A 130 10.14 -8.01 -5.09
C ILE A 130 11.46 -8.37 -5.78
N GLY A 131 12.56 -7.69 -5.45
CA GLY A 131 13.88 -7.95 -6.03
C GLY A 131 14.41 -9.35 -5.70
N VAL A 132 14.32 -9.76 -4.43
CA VAL A 132 14.87 -11.04 -3.96
C VAL A 132 13.98 -12.22 -4.35
N PHE A 133 12.66 -12.11 -4.24
CA PHE A 133 11.78 -13.26 -4.48
C PHE A 133 11.25 -13.36 -5.91
N PHE A 134 11.16 -12.26 -6.66
CA PHE A 134 10.50 -12.27 -7.97
C PHE A 134 11.43 -11.94 -9.14
N MET A 135 12.39 -11.02 -8.98
CA MET A 135 13.42 -10.82 -10.01
C MET A 135 14.53 -11.88 -9.95
N ALA A 136 15.04 -12.23 -8.76
CA ALA A 136 16.06 -13.27 -8.65
C ALA A 136 15.52 -14.68 -8.98
N ALA A 137 14.25 -14.96 -8.70
CA ALA A 137 13.61 -16.22 -9.09
C ALA A 137 13.51 -16.37 -10.62
N ARG A 138 13.17 -15.29 -11.35
CA ARG A 138 13.19 -15.30 -12.82
C ARG A 138 14.59 -15.37 -13.43
N ALA A 139 15.62 -14.94 -12.72
CA ALA A 139 17.01 -15.08 -13.14
C ALA A 139 17.54 -16.51 -12.97
N LEU A 140 16.92 -17.33 -12.11
CA LEU A 140 17.23 -18.74 -11.88
C LEU A 140 16.42 -19.71 -12.76
N GLU A 141 15.38 -19.23 -13.46
CA GLU A 141 14.59 -20.01 -14.44
C GLU A 141 15.14 -19.93 -15.88
N ARG A 142 16.30 -19.29 -16.09
CA ARG A 142 16.99 -19.20 -17.38
C ARG A 142 18.27 -20.03 -17.38
#